data_AF-A0A419H2M8-F1
#
_entry.id   AF-A0A419H2M8-F1
#
_cell.length_a   1.000
_cell.length_b   1.000
_cell.length_c   1.000
_cell.angle_alpha   90.00
_cell.angle_beta   90.00
_cell.angle_gamma   90.00
#
_symmetry.space_group_name_H-M   'P 1'
#
loop_
_entity.id
_entity.type
_entity.pdbx_description
1 polymer ?
#
loop_
_entity_poly.entity_id
_entity_poly.type
_entity_poly.pdbx_seq_one_letter_code
_entity_poly.pdbx_strand_id
1 'polypeptide(L)'
;MSNIKLFESVKIRSAWNEAEQKWYFSVADVVEALTNTPNATDYIKKMRKRDEELSKGWGQFVTPLELETAGGKQKINCANAEGLLRIIQSIPSPKAEPFKRWLARVGYERLEEIENPELASRRIREIYKAKGYSDEWIEKRLRGIAVRDELTDEWKKRGVKEQIEFAILTSEISKATFGLTPSEYKELKSLPGKGENLRDHMTDLELIFTMLGEASTTEITKKADAKGFVENKTAAKKGGKIAGDARIALENETGKNIVSKENYLKLAEKKKRKLK
;
A
#
# COMPACT_ATOMS: atom_id res chain seq x y z
N MET A 1 13.34 -5.33 5.63
CA MET A 1 12.24 -5.26 6.62
C MET A 1 12.77 -4.52 7.82
N SER A 2 12.58 -3.19 7.84
CA SER A 2 12.77 -2.38 9.03
C SER A 2 11.63 -2.69 9.98
N ASN A 3 11.76 -3.83 10.68
CA ASN A 3 10.99 -4.10 11.88
C ASN A 3 11.28 -2.95 12.84
N ILE A 4 10.27 -2.13 13.13
CA ILE A 4 10.27 -1.39 14.38
C ILE A 4 10.29 -2.46 15.47
N LYS A 5 11.48 -2.80 15.96
CA LYS A 5 11.76 -3.81 16.99
C LYS A 5 11.23 -3.42 18.38
N LEU A 6 10.25 -2.52 18.46
CA LEU A 6 9.83 -1.95 19.73
C LEU A 6 8.93 -2.89 20.55
N PHE A 7 8.42 -3.95 19.92
CA PHE A 7 7.42 -4.85 20.51
C PHE A 7 7.87 -6.32 20.59
N GLU A 8 9.17 -6.62 20.40
CA GLU A 8 9.65 -8.01 20.22
C GLU A 8 9.34 -8.95 21.41
N SER A 9 8.99 -8.44 22.60
CA SER A 9 8.66 -9.27 23.78
C SER A 9 7.18 -9.26 24.21
N VAL A 10 6.31 -8.43 23.61
CA VAL A 10 4.91 -8.29 24.04
C VAL A 10 3.96 -8.56 22.86
N LYS A 11 3.14 -9.61 22.99
CA LYS A 11 2.11 -9.94 22.01
C LYS A 11 0.99 -8.90 22.11
N ILE A 12 0.88 -8.04 21.10
CA ILE A 12 -0.23 -7.08 20.98
C ILE A 12 -1.41 -7.77 20.30
N ARG A 13 -2.54 -7.85 21.00
CA ARG A 13 -3.78 -8.36 20.42
C ARG A 13 -4.32 -7.38 19.38
N SER A 14 -4.84 -7.93 18.29
CA SER A 14 -5.39 -7.15 17.18
C SER A 14 -6.69 -7.75 16.65
N ALA A 15 -7.53 -6.90 16.08
CA ALA A 15 -8.76 -7.26 15.40
C ALA A 15 -8.83 -6.54 14.05
N TRP A 16 -9.34 -7.23 13.04
CA TRP A 16 -9.68 -6.62 11.77
C TRP A 16 -11.08 -6.00 11.85
N ASN A 17 -11.19 -4.70 11.55
CA ASN A 17 -12.47 -4.01 11.46
C ASN A 17 -12.91 -3.99 9.99
N GLU A 18 -13.98 -4.72 9.67
CA GLU A 18 -14.50 -4.82 8.30
C GLU A 18 -15.15 -3.51 7.81
N ALA A 19 -15.76 -2.72 8.69
CA ALA A 19 -16.40 -1.48 8.30
C ALA A 19 -15.37 -0.43 7.85
N GLU A 20 -14.23 -0.36 8.54
CA GLU A 20 -13.17 0.59 8.22
C GLU A 20 -12.05 0.00 7.34
N GLN A 21 -12.05 -1.32 7.11
CA GLN A 21 -10.96 -2.05 6.45
C GLN A 21 -9.59 -1.73 7.06
N LYS A 22 -9.53 -1.70 8.40
CA LYS A 22 -8.32 -1.36 9.18
C LYS A 22 -8.07 -2.35 10.29
N TRP A 23 -6.80 -2.55 10.62
CA TRP A 23 -6.39 -3.23 11.84
C TRP A 23 -6.52 -2.32 13.05
N TYR A 24 -7.12 -2.88 14.10
CA TYR A 24 -7.23 -2.30 15.42
C TYR A 24 -6.40 -3.11 16.40
N PHE A 25 -5.84 -2.43 17.40
CA PHE A 25 -4.91 -3.01 18.35
C PHE A 25 -5.35 -2.67 19.77
N SER A 26 -5.18 -3.62 20.70
CA SER A 26 -5.47 -3.43 22.12
C SER A 26 -4.65 -2.26 22.67
N VAL A 27 -5.34 -1.23 23.17
CA VAL A 27 -4.69 -0.06 23.78
C VAL A 27 -3.95 -0.47 25.06
N ALA A 28 -4.51 -1.42 25.83
CA ALA A 28 -3.91 -1.91 27.05
C ALA A 28 -2.54 -2.58 26.79
N ASP A 29 -2.47 -3.44 25.77
CA ASP A 29 -1.26 -4.20 25.43
C ASP A 29 -0.14 -3.26 24.96
N VAL A 30 -0.50 -2.22 24.18
CA VAL A 30 0.45 -1.18 23.74
C VAL A 30 0.97 -0.38 24.93
N VAL A 31 0.09 0.01 25.86
CA VAL A 31 0.49 0.73 27.07
C VAL A 31 1.42 -0.13 27.92
N GLU A 32 1.11 -1.40 28.14
CA GLU A 32 1.99 -2.35 28.83
C GLU A 32 3.36 -2.43 28.19
N ALA A 33 3.43 -2.63 26.87
CA ALA A 33 4.67 -2.73 26.12
C ALA A 33 5.55 -1.47 26.27
N LEU A 34 4.90 -0.29 26.30
CA LEU A 34 5.58 1.00 26.33
C LEU A 34 5.81 1.56 27.74
N THR A 35 5.31 0.94 28.80
CA THR A 35 5.40 1.50 30.16
C THR A 35 5.90 0.54 31.23
N ASN A 36 5.95 -0.77 30.97
CA ASN A 36 6.17 -1.80 32.00
C ASN A 36 5.19 -1.70 33.19
N THR A 37 4.04 -1.03 33.01
CA THR A 37 3.05 -0.91 34.08
C THR A 37 2.52 -2.30 34.45
N PRO A 38 2.41 -2.64 35.75
CA PRO A 38 1.76 -3.87 36.17
C PRO A 38 0.23 -3.82 35.97
N ASN A 39 -0.33 -2.63 35.68
CA ASN A 39 -1.76 -2.45 35.43
C ASN A 39 -1.99 -1.38 34.35
N ALA A 40 -2.26 -1.82 33.11
CA ALA A 40 -2.55 -0.92 31.99
C ALA A 40 -3.82 -0.09 32.21
N THR A 41 -4.86 -0.68 32.80
CA THR A 41 -6.16 0.00 32.98
C THR A 41 -6.02 1.20 33.90
N ASP A 42 -5.33 1.05 35.02
CA ASP A 42 -5.05 2.17 35.94
C ASP A 42 -4.13 3.22 35.28
N TYR A 43 -3.10 2.76 34.55
CA TYR A 43 -2.23 3.66 33.82
C TYR A 43 -3.01 4.52 32.81
N ILE A 44 -3.90 3.91 32.01
CA ILE A 44 -4.74 4.61 31.03
C ILE A 44 -5.64 5.63 31.73
N LYS A 45 -6.28 5.27 32.84
CA LYS A 45 -7.10 6.19 33.64
C LYS A 45 -6.28 7.40 34.10
N LYS A 46 -5.09 7.17 34.66
CA LYS A 46 -4.18 8.24 35.09
C LYS A 46 -3.66 9.08 33.92
N MET A 47 -3.35 8.46 32.79
CA MET A 47 -2.91 9.13 31.56
C MET A 47 -3.99 10.08 31.05
N ARG A 48 -5.25 9.62 30.97
CA ARG A 48 -6.39 10.47 30.57
C ARG A 48 -6.70 11.58 31.56
N LYS A 49 -6.37 11.42 32.84
CA LYS A 49 -6.48 12.52 33.82
C LYS A 49 -5.38 13.57 33.64
N ARG A 50 -4.20 13.19 33.16
CA ARG A 50 -3.08 14.12 32.92
C ARG A 50 -3.21 14.87 31.59
N ASP A 51 -3.79 14.23 30.58
CA ASP A 51 -4.02 14.80 29.24
C ASP A 51 -5.53 14.94 29.00
N GLU A 52 -6.08 16.10 29.34
CA GLU A 52 -7.51 16.40 29.21
C GLU A 52 -7.98 16.35 27.76
N GLU A 53 -7.15 16.80 26.81
CA GLU A 53 -7.46 16.79 25.38
C GLU A 53 -7.53 15.38 24.82
N LEU A 54 -6.61 14.48 25.24
CA LEU A 54 -6.73 13.06 24.95
C LEU A 54 -8.02 12.48 25.52
N SER A 55 -8.42 12.90 26.72
CA SER A 55 -9.63 12.38 27.37
C SER A 55 -10.91 12.82 26.67
N LYS A 56 -10.98 14.10 26.24
CA LYS A 56 -12.08 14.65 25.44
C LYS A 56 -12.22 13.91 24.11
N GLY A 57 -11.11 13.67 23.43
CA GLY A 57 -11.08 12.96 22.13
C GLY A 57 -11.17 11.45 22.23
N TRP A 58 -11.08 10.84 23.42
CA TRP A 58 -10.88 9.39 23.59
C TRP A 58 -11.89 8.53 22.82
N GLY A 59 -13.17 8.90 22.83
CA GLY A 59 -14.23 8.16 22.12
C GLY A 59 -14.16 8.24 20.61
N GLN A 60 -13.36 9.15 20.03
CA GLN A 60 -13.24 9.32 18.58
C GLN A 60 -12.29 8.31 17.93
N PHE A 61 -11.26 7.88 18.66
CA PHE A 61 -10.21 7.01 18.13
C PHE A 61 -10.00 5.72 18.94
N VAL A 62 -10.77 5.51 20.01
CA VAL A 62 -10.78 4.27 20.79
C VAL A 62 -12.15 3.61 20.72
N THR A 63 -12.20 2.40 20.18
CA THR A 63 -13.41 1.61 19.97
C THR A 63 -13.30 0.29 20.72
N PRO A 64 -14.27 -0.08 21.58
CA PRO A 64 -14.32 -1.40 22.19
C PRO A 64 -14.60 -2.48 21.14
N LEU A 65 -13.68 -3.44 20.99
CA LEU A 65 -13.83 -4.59 20.07
C LEU A 65 -13.74 -5.90 20.84
N GLU A 66 -14.40 -6.95 20.35
CA GLU A 66 -14.29 -8.28 20.92
C GLU A 66 -12.95 -8.90 20.54
N LEU A 67 -12.14 -9.21 21.56
CA LEU A 67 -10.86 -9.88 21.42
C LEU A 67 -10.83 -11.15 22.26
N GLU A 68 -10.07 -12.13 21.81
CA GLU A 68 -9.83 -13.36 22.55
C GLU A 68 -8.87 -13.11 23.71
N THR A 69 -9.24 -13.62 24.89
CA THR A 69 -8.47 -13.51 26.13
C THR A 69 -8.39 -14.87 26.83
N ALA A 70 -7.54 -15.00 27.85
CA ALA A 70 -7.47 -16.22 28.64
C ALA A 70 -8.81 -16.58 29.30
N GLY A 71 -9.69 -15.61 29.55
CA GLY A 71 -11.04 -15.80 30.09
C GLY A 71 -12.14 -15.89 29.04
N GLY A 72 -11.80 -16.09 27.76
CA GLY A 72 -12.75 -16.08 26.64
C GLY A 72 -12.84 -14.75 25.90
N LYS A 73 -13.85 -14.57 25.05
CA LYS A 73 -14.04 -13.33 24.29
C LYS A 73 -14.50 -12.20 25.20
N GLN A 74 -13.79 -11.07 25.17
CA GLN A 74 -14.11 -9.89 25.97
C GLN A 74 -14.03 -8.62 25.11
N LYS A 75 -14.82 -7.61 25.48
CA LYS A 75 -14.73 -6.28 24.86
C LYS A 75 -13.53 -5.53 25.42
N ILE A 76 -12.61 -5.16 24.55
CA ILE A 76 -11.36 -4.46 24.88
C ILE A 76 -11.27 -3.17 24.07
N ASN A 77 -10.85 -2.10 24.73
CA ASN A 77 -10.57 -0.82 24.07
C ASN A 77 -9.43 -0.96 23.06
N CYS A 78 -9.75 -0.76 21.78
CA CYS A 78 -8.80 -0.86 20.70
C CYS A 78 -8.72 0.46 19.93
N ALA A 79 -7.58 0.71 19.30
CA ALA A 79 -7.39 1.86 18.41
C ALA A 79 -6.74 1.40 17.10
N ASN A 80 -7.04 2.09 16.00
CA ASN A 80 -6.31 1.93 14.75
C ASN A 80 -4.91 2.58 14.87
N ALA A 81 -4.09 2.48 13.81
CA ALA A 81 -2.73 3.01 13.83
C ALA A 81 -2.67 4.50 14.23
N GLU A 82 -3.50 5.35 13.64
CA GLU A 82 -3.54 6.79 13.93
C GLU A 82 -3.91 7.07 15.40
N GLY A 83 -4.96 6.41 15.90
CA GLY A 83 -5.37 6.52 17.31
C GLY A 83 -4.27 6.09 18.27
N LEU A 84 -3.54 5.02 17.96
CA LEU A 84 -2.37 4.62 18.75
C LEU A 84 -1.26 5.67 18.72
N LEU A 85 -0.96 6.25 17.55
CA LEU A 85 0.05 7.32 17.46
C LEU A 85 -0.32 8.52 18.34
N ARG A 86 -1.61 8.87 18.43
CA ARG A 86 -2.08 9.92 19.35
C ARG A 86 -1.95 9.53 20.81
N ILE A 87 -2.29 8.29 21.17
CA ILE A 87 -2.19 7.79 22.56
C ILE A 87 -0.74 7.76 23.04
N ILE A 88 0.18 7.28 22.21
CA ILE A 88 1.60 7.12 22.57
C ILE A 88 2.24 8.46 22.94
N GLN A 89 1.82 9.56 22.30
CA GLN A 89 2.29 10.91 22.63
C GLN A 89 2.07 11.27 24.11
N SER A 90 0.98 10.78 24.71
CA SER A 90 0.61 11.04 26.12
C SER A 90 1.24 10.07 27.14
N ILE A 91 2.12 9.15 26.71
CA ILE A 91 2.80 8.18 27.57
C ILE A 91 4.15 8.75 28.06
N PRO A 92 4.29 9.21 29.32
CA PRO A 92 5.58 9.64 29.88
C PRO A 92 6.42 8.43 30.31
N SER A 93 7.00 7.71 29.35
CA SER A 93 7.84 6.53 29.61
C SER A 93 9.12 6.58 28.78
N PRO A 94 10.30 6.24 29.36
CA PRO A 94 11.54 6.11 28.60
C PRO A 94 11.44 5.10 27.44
N LYS A 95 10.58 4.08 27.55
CA LYS A 95 10.34 3.11 26.47
C LYS A 95 9.53 3.68 25.30
N ALA A 96 8.70 4.70 25.55
CA ALA A 96 7.95 5.38 24.50
C ALA A 96 8.81 6.43 23.78
N GLU A 97 9.87 6.93 24.42
CA GLU A 97 10.70 8.02 23.90
C GLU A 97 11.33 7.75 22.53
N PRO A 98 11.93 6.58 22.24
CA PRO A 98 12.42 6.28 20.89
C PRO A 98 11.34 6.38 19.82
N PHE A 99 10.11 5.99 20.15
CA PHE A 99 8.98 6.06 19.23
C PHE A 99 8.51 7.50 19.02
N LYS A 100 8.48 8.32 20.08
CA LYS A 100 8.14 9.75 19.97
C LYS A 100 9.17 10.52 19.14
N ARG A 101 10.46 10.25 19.33
CA ARG A 101 11.53 10.82 18.49
C ARG A 101 11.40 10.40 17.04
N TRP A 102 11.04 9.14 16.80
CA TRP A 102 10.75 8.66 15.45
C TRP A 102 9.55 9.41 14.84
N LEU A 103 8.46 9.62 15.57
CA LEU A 103 7.32 10.42 15.11
C LEU A 103 7.70 11.87 14.80
N ALA A 104 8.48 12.51 15.67
CA ALA A 104 8.97 13.86 15.45
C ALA A 104 9.83 13.94 14.18
N ARG A 105 10.73 12.96 13.97
CA ARG A 105 11.54 12.87 12.76
C ARG A 105 10.70 12.69 11.51
N VAL A 106 9.71 11.78 11.52
CA VAL A 106 8.81 11.58 10.38
C VAL A 106 8.01 12.86 10.09
N GLY A 107 7.51 13.55 11.12
CA GLY A 107 6.82 14.83 10.98
C GLY A 107 7.71 15.90 10.36
N TYR A 108 8.96 16.00 10.81
CA TYR A 108 9.94 16.91 10.24
C TYR A 108 10.28 16.57 8.77
N GLU A 109 10.54 15.31 8.46
CA GLU A 109 10.75 14.83 7.08
C GLU A 109 9.57 15.20 6.16
N ARG A 110 8.32 15.18 6.67
CA ARG A 110 7.15 15.65 5.89
C ARG A 110 7.20 17.15 5.59
N LEU A 111 7.65 17.97 6.54
CA LEU A 111 7.77 19.41 6.32
C LEU A 111 8.86 19.70 5.28
N GLU A 112 10.01 19.03 5.37
CA GLU A 112 11.09 19.16 4.39
C GLU A 112 10.62 18.75 2.98
N GLU A 113 9.77 17.72 2.87
CA GLU A 113 9.20 17.30 1.58
C GLU A 113 8.19 18.29 0.99
N ILE A 114 7.50 19.08 1.83
CA ILE A 114 6.61 20.14 1.36
C ILE A 114 7.44 21.29 0.79
N GLU A 115 8.55 21.63 1.45
CA GLU A 115 9.48 22.67 0.98
C GLU A 115 10.28 22.23 -0.25
N ASN A 116 10.68 20.95 -0.29
CA ASN A 116 11.42 20.34 -1.39
C ASN A 116 10.79 19.00 -1.82
N PRO A 117 9.84 19.02 -2.79
CA PRO A 117 9.17 17.82 -3.28
C PRO A 117 10.09 16.74 -3.84
N GLU A 118 11.32 17.07 -4.28
CA GLU A 118 12.28 16.06 -4.75
C GLU A 118 12.69 15.06 -3.66
N LEU A 119 12.62 15.49 -2.38
CA LEU A 119 12.86 14.59 -1.24
C LEU A 119 11.83 13.47 -1.19
N ALA A 120 10.57 13.74 -1.55
CA ALA A 120 9.54 12.70 -1.62
C ALA A 120 9.87 11.68 -2.72
N SER A 121 10.31 12.14 -3.90
CA SER A 121 10.75 11.26 -4.98
C SER A 121 11.96 10.41 -4.58
N ARG A 122 12.94 11.00 -3.88
CA ARG A 122 14.11 10.27 -3.35
C ARG A 122 13.69 9.21 -2.33
N ARG A 123 12.78 9.56 -1.41
CA ARG A 123 12.25 8.62 -0.42
C ARG A 123 11.56 7.42 -1.07
N ILE A 124 10.81 7.63 -2.16
CA ILE A 124 10.18 6.52 -2.89
C ILE A 124 11.25 5.54 -3.41
N ARG A 125 12.34 6.05 -4.01
CA ARG A 125 13.46 5.22 -4.46
C ARG A 125 14.08 4.45 -3.30
N GLU A 126 14.35 5.10 -2.18
CA GLU A 126 14.92 4.48 -0.98
C GLU A 126 14.02 3.38 -0.40
N ILE A 127 12.70 3.59 -0.38
CA ILE A 127 11.73 2.59 0.06
C ILE A 127 11.80 1.33 -0.81
N TYR A 128 11.82 1.48 -2.13
CA TYR A 128 11.97 0.32 -3.02
C TYR A 128 13.37 -0.32 -2.91
N LYS A 129 14.45 0.46 -2.82
CA LYS A 129 15.80 -0.07 -2.55
C LYS A 129 15.84 -0.92 -1.28
N ALA A 130 15.23 -0.45 -0.20
CA ALA A 130 15.15 -1.17 1.07
C ALA A 130 14.31 -2.47 1.00
N LYS A 131 13.38 -2.56 0.04
CA LYS A 131 12.65 -3.80 -0.28
C LYS A 131 13.46 -4.78 -1.15
N GLY A 132 14.58 -4.34 -1.72
CA GLY A 132 15.53 -5.15 -2.48
C GLY A 132 15.39 -5.08 -4.01
N TYR A 133 14.66 -4.09 -4.52
CA TYR A 133 14.53 -3.85 -5.96
C TYR A 133 15.81 -3.23 -6.55
N SER A 134 16.07 -3.48 -7.83
CA SER A 134 17.17 -2.85 -8.58
C SER A 134 16.81 -1.43 -9.00
N ASP A 135 17.82 -0.57 -9.16
CA ASP A 135 17.64 0.81 -9.60
C ASP A 135 16.95 0.89 -10.97
N GLU A 136 17.29 -0.04 -11.86
CA GLU A 136 16.67 -0.15 -13.18
C GLU A 136 15.18 -0.46 -13.13
N TRP A 137 14.75 -1.35 -12.21
CA TRP A 137 13.33 -1.67 -12.02
C TRP A 137 12.60 -0.49 -11.37
N ILE A 138 13.23 0.18 -10.41
CA ILE A 138 12.66 1.34 -9.70
C ILE A 138 12.34 2.47 -10.68
N GLU A 139 13.26 2.81 -11.57
CA GLU A 139 13.04 3.87 -12.56
C GLU A 139 11.88 3.52 -13.51
N LYS A 140 11.77 2.26 -13.96
CA LYS A 140 10.62 1.81 -14.76
C LYS A 140 9.32 1.91 -13.98
N ARG A 141 9.32 1.49 -12.71
CA ARG A 141 8.13 1.56 -11.85
C ARG A 141 7.65 2.99 -11.65
N LEU A 142 8.57 3.93 -11.39
CA LEU A 142 8.29 5.35 -11.22
C LEU A 142 7.70 5.97 -12.49
N ARG A 143 8.26 5.68 -13.66
CA ARG A 143 7.69 6.10 -14.95
C ARG A 143 6.29 5.53 -15.16
N GLY A 144 6.06 4.28 -14.78
CA GLY A 144 4.74 3.67 -14.85
C GLY A 144 3.72 4.29 -13.90
N ILE A 145 4.13 4.87 -12.76
CA ILE A 145 3.21 5.67 -11.92
C ILE A 145 2.76 6.91 -12.70
N ALA A 146 3.70 7.67 -13.28
CA ALA A 146 3.38 8.87 -14.02
C ALA A 146 2.45 8.61 -15.23
N VAL A 147 2.71 7.55 -16.00
CA VAL A 147 1.85 7.16 -17.15
C VAL A 147 0.44 6.79 -16.68
N ARG A 148 0.32 6.08 -15.55
CA ARG A 148 -0.98 5.72 -14.98
C ARG A 148 -1.72 6.94 -14.47
N ASP A 149 -1.03 7.85 -13.79
CA ASP A 149 -1.62 9.08 -13.25
C ASP A 149 -2.20 9.93 -14.39
N GLU A 150 -1.45 10.11 -15.49
CA GLU A 150 -1.93 10.79 -16.69
C GLU A 150 -3.21 10.16 -17.27
N LEU A 151 -3.24 8.82 -17.40
CA LEU A 151 -4.43 8.10 -17.87
C LEU A 151 -5.63 8.34 -16.95
N THR A 152 -5.42 8.23 -15.64
CA THR A 152 -6.51 8.41 -14.68
C THR A 152 -7.02 9.83 -14.64
N ASP A 153 -6.15 10.83 -14.76
CA ASP A 153 -6.54 12.24 -14.85
C ASP A 153 -7.35 12.51 -16.11
N GLU A 154 -6.97 11.90 -17.23
CA GLU A 154 -7.73 11.99 -18.48
C GLU A 154 -9.13 11.39 -18.33
N TRP A 155 -9.27 10.25 -17.66
CA TRP A 155 -10.58 9.67 -17.34
C TRP A 155 -11.42 10.58 -16.45
N LYS A 156 -10.84 11.22 -15.42
CA LYS A 156 -11.56 12.19 -14.58
C LYS A 156 -12.11 13.36 -15.39
N LYS A 157 -11.27 13.96 -16.25
CA LYS A 157 -11.67 15.05 -17.15
C LYS A 157 -12.82 14.67 -18.09
N ARG A 158 -12.98 13.37 -18.36
CA ARG A 158 -14.00 12.82 -19.26
C ARG A 158 -15.24 12.31 -18.55
N GLY A 159 -15.36 12.55 -17.24
CA GLY A 159 -16.54 12.19 -16.46
C GLY A 159 -16.65 10.70 -16.14
N VAL A 160 -15.54 9.96 -16.15
CA VAL A 160 -15.49 8.58 -15.65
C VAL A 160 -15.43 8.61 -14.12
N LYS A 161 -16.26 7.81 -13.46
CA LYS A 161 -16.36 7.76 -12.00
C LYS A 161 -15.19 6.98 -11.40
N GLU A 162 -14.65 7.49 -10.29
CA GLU A 162 -13.52 6.85 -9.63
C GLU A 162 -13.87 5.48 -9.03
N GLN A 163 -12.83 4.73 -8.63
CA GLN A 163 -12.90 3.40 -8.03
C GLN A 163 -13.40 2.31 -8.98
N ILE A 164 -14.73 2.15 -9.14
CA ILE A 164 -15.32 1.00 -9.84
C ILE A 164 -15.03 1.08 -11.33
N GLU A 165 -15.33 2.21 -11.97
CA GLU A 165 -15.13 2.33 -13.42
C GLU A 165 -13.64 2.30 -13.76
N PHE A 166 -12.78 2.94 -12.94
CA PHE A 166 -11.32 2.87 -13.11
C PHE A 166 -10.79 1.44 -13.01
N ALA A 167 -11.30 0.65 -12.07
CA ALA A 167 -10.94 -0.77 -11.94
C ALA A 167 -11.36 -1.56 -13.19
N ILE A 168 -12.57 -1.32 -13.71
CA ILE A 168 -13.04 -1.97 -14.94
C ILE A 168 -12.18 -1.58 -16.13
N LEU A 169 -11.93 -0.29 -16.35
CA LEU A 169 -11.11 0.18 -17.47
C LEU A 169 -9.67 -0.36 -17.38
N THR A 170 -9.06 -0.33 -16.20
CA THR A 170 -7.75 -0.96 -15.96
C THR A 170 -7.79 -2.46 -16.28
N SER A 171 -8.89 -3.15 -15.94
CA SER A 171 -9.06 -4.57 -16.24
C SER A 171 -9.19 -4.84 -17.74
N GLU A 172 -9.88 -3.97 -18.48
CA GLU A 172 -9.99 -4.07 -19.95
C GLU A 172 -8.63 -3.89 -20.64
N ILE A 173 -7.82 -2.92 -20.18
CA ILE A 173 -6.44 -2.73 -20.67
C ILE A 173 -5.62 -3.99 -20.40
N SER A 174 -5.59 -4.45 -19.14
CA SER A 174 -4.81 -5.63 -18.73
C SER A 174 -5.21 -6.87 -19.54
N LYS A 175 -6.52 -7.11 -19.72
CA LYS A 175 -7.02 -8.26 -20.46
C LYS A 175 -6.67 -8.17 -21.94
N ALA A 176 -6.76 -7.00 -22.55
CA ALA A 176 -6.39 -6.81 -23.95
C ALA A 176 -4.87 -6.90 -24.17
N THR A 177 -4.05 -6.49 -23.20
CA THR A 177 -2.58 -6.54 -23.29
C THR A 177 -2.03 -7.94 -23.00
N PHE A 178 -2.44 -8.57 -21.89
CA PHE A 178 -1.84 -9.80 -21.36
C PHE A 178 -2.74 -11.02 -21.44
N GLY A 179 -3.99 -10.88 -21.90
CA GLY A 179 -4.99 -11.94 -21.84
C GLY A 179 -5.55 -12.20 -20.44
N LEU A 180 -5.10 -11.46 -19.43
CA LEU A 180 -5.45 -11.65 -18.02
C LEU A 180 -5.99 -10.36 -17.40
N THR A 181 -7.04 -10.49 -16.61
CA THR A 181 -7.46 -9.42 -15.68
C THR A 181 -6.44 -9.27 -14.54
N PRO A 182 -6.40 -8.12 -13.85
CA PRO A 182 -5.47 -7.92 -12.74
C PRO A 182 -5.60 -8.98 -11.64
N SER A 183 -6.81 -9.50 -11.39
CA SER A 183 -7.04 -10.56 -10.40
C SER A 183 -6.42 -11.88 -10.83
N GLU A 184 -6.71 -12.34 -12.06
CA GLU A 184 -6.11 -13.56 -12.63
C GLU A 184 -4.58 -13.45 -12.69
N TYR A 185 -4.06 -12.25 -12.96
CA TYR A 185 -2.62 -12.01 -13.03
C TYR A 185 -1.96 -12.11 -11.64
N LYS A 186 -2.61 -11.61 -10.59
CA LYS A 186 -2.15 -11.79 -9.21
C LYS A 186 -2.12 -13.26 -8.81
N GLU A 187 -3.12 -14.03 -9.23
CA GLU A 187 -3.17 -15.50 -9.01
C GLU A 187 -2.04 -16.22 -9.74
N LEU A 188 -1.80 -15.90 -11.02
CA LEU A 188 -0.68 -16.45 -11.79
C LEU A 188 0.66 -16.23 -11.09
N LYS A 189 0.86 -15.02 -10.54
CA LYS A 189 2.06 -14.65 -9.80
C LYS A 189 2.09 -15.15 -8.36
N SER A 190 1.09 -15.90 -7.91
CA SER A 190 1.00 -16.48 -6.56
C SER A 190 1.10 -15.43 -5.45
N LEU A 191 0.45 -14.27 -5.64
CA LEU A 191 0.51 -13.18 -4.67
C LEU A 191 -0.49 -13.41 -3.51
N PRO A 192 -0.05 -13.31 -2.25
CA PRO A 192 -0.92 -13.49 -1.10
C PRO A 192 -1.90 -12.32 -0.95
N GLY A 193 -3.11 -12.46 -1.53
CA GLY A 193 -4.28 -11.66 -1.20
C GLY A 193 -4.19 -10.13 -1.38
N LYS A 194 -5.17 -9.42 -0.78
CA LYS A 194 -5.56 -8.01 -1.07
C LYS A 194 -4.46 -6.94 -0.85
N GLY A 195 -3.37 -7.25 -0.17
CA GLY A 195 -2.34 -6.26 0.21
C GLY A 195 -1.25 -5.99 -0.84
N GLU A 196 -1.06 -6.88 -1.80
CA GLU A 196 0.06 -6.80 -2.75
C GLU A 196 -0.34 -6.09 -4.06
N ASN A 197 0.48 -5.12 -4.49
CA ASN A 197 0.29 -4.41 -5.75
C ASN A 197 0.89 -5.22 -6.91
N LEU A 198 0.06 -5.64 -7.88
CA LEU A 198 0.50 -6.45 -9.02
C LEU A 198 1.74 -5.89 -9.75
N ARG A 199 1.79 -4.57 -9.98
CA ARG A 199 2.89 -3.93 -10.73
C ARG A 199 4.22 -4.02 -9.98
N ASP A 200 4.18 -4.11 -8.66
CA ASP A 200 5.38 -4.30 -7.84
C ASP A 200 5.97 -5.72 -7.96
N HIS A 201 5.26 -6.64 -8.62
CA HIS A 201 5.64 -8.03 -8.87
C HIS A 201 5.79 -8.38 -10.35
N MET A 202 5.66 -7.39 -11.23
CA MET A 202 5.87 -7.53 -12.66
C MET A 202 7.36 -7.44 -13.00
N THR A 203 7.77 -8.23 -13.98
CA THR A 203 9.07 -8.14 -14.65
C THR A 203 9.16 -6.85 -15.47
N ASP A 204 10.36 -6.53 -15.93
CA ASP A 204 10.63 -5.31 -16.70
C ASP A 204 9.78 -5.21 -17.98
N LEU A 205 9.64 -6.31 -18.73
CA LEU A 205 8.81 -6.33 -19.94
C LEU A 205 7.33 -6.20 -19.60
N GLU A 206 6.84 -6.88 -18.56
CA GLU A 206 5.46 -6.74 -18.11
C GLU A 206 5.12 -5.29 -17.70
N LEU A 207 6.06 -4.58 -17.05
CA LEU A 207 5.91 -3.14 -16.77
C LEU A 207 5.90 -2.29 -18.05
N ILE A 208 6.77 -2.58 -19.01
CA ILE A 208 6.83 -1.85 -20.30
C ILE A 208 5.53 -2.01 -21.08
N PHE A 209 5.01 -3.22 -21.21
CA PHE A 209 3.75 -3.46 -21.92
C PHE A 209 2.54 -2.88 -21.17
N THR A 210 2.58 -2.84 -19.83
CA THR A 210 1.57 -2.13 -19.04
C THR A 210 1.58 -0.64 -19.37
N MET A 211 2.76 -0.01 -19.36
CA MET A 211 2.90 1.42 -19.72
C MET A 211 2.44 1.69 -21.14
N LEU A 212 2.79 0.83 -22.10
CA LEU A 212 2.37 0.99 -23.49
C LEU A 212 0.85 0.92 -23.63
N GLY A 213 0.18 -0.01 -22.93
CA GLY A 213 -1.28 -0.14 -22.95
C GLY A 213 -1.99 1.05 -22.33
N GLU A 214 -1.45 1.56 -21.22
CA GLU A 214 -1.96 2.75 -20.53
C GLU A 214 -1.76 4.02 -21.37
N ALA A 215 -0.54 4.27 -21.86
CA ALA A 215 -0.25 5.43 -22.72
C ALA A 215 -1.03 5.40 -24.04
N SER A 216 -1.13 4.24 -24.69
CA SER A 216 -1.93 4.08 -25.91
C SER A 216 -3.41 4.35 -25.64
N THR A 217 -3.93 3.92 -24.48
CA THR A 217 -5.30 4.24 -24.09
C THR A 217 -5.49 5.74 -23.94
N THR A 218 -4.57 6.43 -23.25
CA THR A 218 -4.61 7.89 -23.09
C THR A 218 -4.66 8.61 -24.45
N GLU A 219 -3.76 8.26 -25.36
CA GLU A 219 -3.69 8.90 -26.69
C GLU A 219 -4.94 8.64 -27.54
N ILE A 220 -5.47 7.41 -27.52
CA ILE A 220 -6.73 7.09 -28.20
C ILE A 220 -7.89 7.87 -27.59
N THR A 221 -7.92 7.97 -26.27
CA THR A 221 -8.97 8.69 -25.54
C THR A 221 -8.96 10.17 -25.91
N LYS A 222 -7.78 10.81 -25.91
CA LYS A 222 -7.59 12.19 -26.37
C LYS A 222 -8.04 12.37 -27.82
N LYS A 223 -7.57 11.52 -28.73
CA LYS A 223 -7.87 11.61 -30.16
C LYS A 223 -9.36 11.41 -30.48
N ALA A 224 -10.02 10.49 -29.79
CA ALA A 224 -11.43 10.18 -30.02
C ALA A 224 -12.39 11.14 -29.30
N ASP A 225 -11.86 12.05 -28.48
CA ASP A 225 -12.59 12.81 -27.47
C ASP A 225 -13.62 11.97 -26.68
N ALA A 226 -13.26 10.74 -26.31
CA ALA A 226 -14.16 9.80 -25.64
C ALA A 226 -14.75 10.37 -24.33
N LYS A 227 -16.08 10.38 -24.19
CA LYS A 227 -16.79 10.89 -23.00
C LYS A 227 -17.45 9.75 -22.21
N GLY A 228 -17.41 9.87 -20.90
CA GLY A 228 -18.04 8.93 -19.97
C GLY A 228 -17.48 7.51 -20.07
N PHE A 229 -18.09 6.60 -19.32
CA PHE A 229 -17.55 5.25 -19.14
C PHE A 229 -17.49 4.42 -20.42
N VAL A 230 -18.56 4.43 -21.23
CA VAL A 230 -18.73 3.48 -22.35
C VAL A 230 -17.71 3.72 -23.46
N GLU A 231 -17.47 4.98 -23.82
CA GLU A 231 -16.50 5.33 -24.85
C GLU A 231 -15.07 5.09 -24.35
N ASN A 232 -14.79 5.44 -23.09
CA ASN A 232 -13.50 5.18 -22.46
C ASN A 232 -13.21 3.67 -22.33
N LYS A 233 -14.24 2.84 -22.15
CA LYS A 233 -14.12 1.37 -22.20
C LYS A 233 -13.66 0.88 -23.57
N THR A 234 -14.15 1.51 -24.63
CA THR A 234 -13.72 1.20 -26.00
C THR A 234 -12.28 1.65 -26.24
N ALA A 235 -11.90 2.85 -25.77
CA ALA A 235 -10.53 3.34 -25.84
C ALA A 235 -9.56 2.42 -25.07
N ALA A 236 -9.93 1.99 -23.86
CA ALA A 236 -9.16 1.06 -23.02
C ALA A 236 -8.88 -0.28 -23.72
N LYS A 237 -9.90 -0.87 -24.35
CA LYS A 237 -9.73 -2.10 -25.14
C LYS A 237 -8.78 -1.89 -26.31
N LYS A 238 -8.91 -0.78 -27.05
CA LYS A 238 -8.06 -0.48 -28.21
C LYS A 238 -6.61 -0.23 -27.78
N GLY A 239 -6.39 0.57 -26.73
CA GLY A 239 -5.05 0.86 -26.21
C GLY A 239 -4.38 -0.39 -25.65
N GLY A 240 -5.12 -1.20 -24.88
CA GLY A 240 -4.63 -2.49 -24.42
C GLY A 240 -4.31 -3.46 -25.56
N LYS A 241 -5.10 -3.45 -26.65
CA LYS A 241 -4.85 -4.27 -27.85
C LYS A 241 -3.56 -3.86 -28.56
N ILE A 242 -3.25 -2.57 -28.70
CA ILE A 242 -1.97 -2.11 -29.28
C ILE A 242 -0.78 -2.71 -28.52
N ALA A 243 -0.82 -2.65 -27.19
CA ALA A 243 0.22 -3.24 -26.37
C ALA A 243 0.22 -4.78 -26.46
N GLY A 244 -0.94 -5.41 -26.55
CA GLY A 244 -1.09 -6.86 -26.72
C GLY A 244 -0.52 -7.36 -28.05
N ASP A 245 -0.79 -6.65 -29.15
CA ASP A 245 -0.26 -6.95 -30.48
C ASP A 245 1.27 -6.82 -30.48
N ALA A 246 1.80 -5.74 -29.89
CA ALA A 246 3.25 -5.54 -29.75
C ALA A 246 3.90 -6.62 -28.86
N ARG A 247 3.23 -7.04 -27.79
CA ARG A 247 3.67 -8.13 -26.91
C ARG A 247 3.78 -9.43 -27.69
N ILE A 248 2.71 -9.82 -28.40
CA ILE A 248 2.67 -11.05 -29.21
C ILE A 248 3.75 -11.04 -30.28
N ALA A 249 3.95 -9.91 -30.96
CA ALA A 249 5.00 -9.77 -31.96
C ALA A 249 6.40 -10.03 -31.36
N LEU A 250 6.68 -9.48 -30.17
CA LEU A 250 7.95 -9.72 -29.47
C LEU A 250 8.10 -11.17 -28.98
N GLU A 251 7.03 -11.79 -28.48
CA GLU A 251 7.05 -13.19 -28.05
C GLU A 251 7.34 -14.13 -29.22
N ASN A 252 6.75 -13.86 -30.40
CA ASN A 252 6.98 -14.64 -31.61
C ASN A 252 8.43 -14.54 -32.10
N GLU A 253 9.03 -13.35 -32.04
CA GLU A 253 10.41 -13.14 -32.49
C GLU A 253 11.44 -13.73 -31.51
N THR A 254 11.15 -13.66 -30.21
CA THR A 254 12.09 -14.09 -29.16
C THR A 254 11.89 -15.54 -28.72
N GLY A 255 10.74 -16.15 -29.04
CA GLY A 255 10.33 -17.46 -28.55
C GLY A 255 10.06 -17.53 -27.04
N LYS A 256 9.97 -16.38 -26.34
CA LYS A 256 9.81 -16.31 -24.89
C LYS A 256 8.52 -15.59 -24.53
N ASN A 257 7.70 -16.22 -23.68
CA ASN A 257 6.52 -15.59 -23.12
C ASN A 257 6.89 -14.47 -22.14
N ILE A 258 6.24 -13.32 -22.28
CA ILE A 258 6.41 -12.15 -21.41
C ILE A 258 5.59 -12.31 -20.13
N VAL A 259 4.38 -12.85 -20.25
CA VAL A 259 3.54 -13.17 -19.09
C VAL A 259 4.14 -14.35 -18.33
N SER A 260 4.54 -14.14 -17.07
CA SER A 260 5.24 -15.16 -16.29
C SER A 260 4.83 -15.22 -14.82
N LYS A 261 5.12 -16.37 -14.19
CA LYS A 261 4.96 -16.59 -12.73
C LYS A 261 6.11 -16.00 -11.90
N GLU A 262 7.05 -15.29 -12.54
CA GLU A 262 8.15 -14.62 -11.86
C GLU A 262 7.64 -13.42 -11.08
N ASN A 263 8.16 -13.26 -9.86
CA ASN A 263 7.88 -12.11 -9.00
C ASN A 263 9.11 -11.84 -8.11
N TYR A 264 9.18 -10.64 -7.55
CA TYR A 264 10.34 -10.23 -6.74
C TYR A 264 10.48 -11.02 -5.43
N LEU A 265 9.39 -11.54 -4.86
CA LEU A 265 9.44 -12.30 -3.60
C LEU A 265 10.34 -13.52 -3.72
N LYS A 266 10.21 -14.27 -4.82
CA LYS A 266 11.04 -15.45 -5.10
C LYS A 266 12.51 -15.07 -5.33
N LEU A 267 12.78 -13.92 -5.95
CA LEU A 267 14.15 -13.43 -6.17
C LEU A 267 14.81 -12.96 -4.86
N ALA A 268 14.06 -12.26 -4.02
CA ALA A 268 14.51 -11.82 -2.70
C ALA A 268 14.78 -13.01 -1.76
N GLU A 269 13.94 -14.04 -1.79
CA GLU A 269 14.17 -15.30 -1.06
C GLU A 269 15.41 -16.05 -1.55
N LYS A 270 15.61 -16.14 -2.87
CA LYS A 270 16.83 -16.75 -3.45
C LYS A 270 18.10 -16.00 -3.03
N LYS A 271 18.10 -14.67 -3.04
CA LYS A 271 19.23 -13.87 -2.52
C LYS A 271 19.46 -14.11 -1.02
N LYS A 272 18.40 -14.13 -0.20
CA LYS A 272 18.51 -14.41 1.24
C LYS A 272 19.04 -15.81 1.56
N ARG A 273 18.68 -16.83 0.78
CA ARG A 273 19.20 -18.20 0.95
C ARG A 273 20.66 -18.36 0.52
N LYS A 274 21.18 -17.49 -0.35
CA LYS A 274 22.61 -17.47 -0.74
C LYS A 274 23.52 -16.72 0.25
N LEU A 275 22.92 -15.96 1.17
CA LEU A 275 23.61 -15.17 2.21
C LEU A 275 23.59 -15.87 3.58
N LYS A 276 23.01 -17.07 3.67
CA LYS A 276 23.09 -17.97 4.82
C LYS A 276 24.06 -19.11 4.48
#